data_AF-A0A143Z572-F1
#
_entry.id   AF-A0A143Z572-F1
#
_cell.length_a   1.000
_cell.length_b   1.000
_cell.length_c   1.000
_cell.angle_alpha   90.00
_cell.angle_beta   90.00
_cell.angle_gamma   90.00
#
_symmetry.space_group_name_H-M   'P 1'
#
loop_
_entity.id
_entity.type
_entity.pdbx_description
1 polymer ?
#
loop_
_entity_poly.entity_id
_entity_poly.type
_entity_poly.pdbx_seq_one_letter_code
_entity_poly.pdbx_strand_id
1 'polypeptide(L)'
;MLKQSYWKVVLRYGHVGHRNEVHVARYLAFDEGVTLLDVYDSAKNMPGVKSARGVNSAKKVDYREYCAGKEAEEKNFYLQKLMSFNQNLDAVA
;
A
#
# COMPACT_ATOMS: atom_id res chain seq x y z
N MET A 1 21.12 -15.47 0.96
CA MET A 1 19.97 -14.58 1.23
C MET A 1 19.83 -13.65 0.05
N LEU A 2 18.63 -13.57 -0.54
CA LEU A 2 18.33 -12.52 -1.51
C LEU A 2 18.27 -11.19 -0.74
N LYS A 3 19.01 -10.20 -1.22
CA LYS A 3 19.01 -8.86 -0.64
C LYS A 3 17.71 -8.18 -1.04
N GLN A 4 17.10 -7.43 -0.13
CA GLN A 4 15.82 -6.78 -0.36
C GLN A 4 15.94 -5.26 -0.46
N SER A 5 14.98 -4.66 -1.13
CA SER A 5 14.75 -3.23 -1.18
C SER A 5 13.40 -2.88 -0.56
N TYR A 6 13.36 -1.79 0.18
CA TYR A 6 12.15 -1.36 0.90
C TYR A 6 11.64 -0.04 0.36
N TRP A 7 10.33 0.09 0.31
CA TRP A 7 9.66 1.21 -0.34
C TRP A 7 8.48 1.69 0.48
N LYS A 8 8.33 3.02 0.59
CA LYS A 8 7.12 3.67 1.06
C LYS A 8 6.35 4.21 -0.13
N VAL A 9 5.10 3.81 -0.27
CA VAL A 9 4.20 4.19 -1.34
C VAL A 9 2.95 4.83 -0.75
N VAL A 10 2.59 6.03 -1.18
CA VAL A 10 1.34 6.68 -0.77
C VAL A 10 0.27 6.36 -1.80
N LEU A 11 -0.79 5.68 -1.38
CA LEU A 11 -1.85 5.16 -2.24
C LEU A 11 -3.18 5.85 -1.97
N ARG A 12 -3.96 6.06 -3.04
CA ARG A 12 -5.32 6.61 -3.03
C ARG A 12 -6.33 5.49 -3.05
N TYR A 13 -7.13 5.36 -1.99
CA TYR A 13 -8.12 4.28 -1.87
C TYR A 13 -9.55 4.75 -2.14
N GLY A 14 -10.00 5.85 -1.53
CA GLY A 14 -11.43 6.18 -1.54
C GLY A 14 -11.75 7.66 -1.42
N HIS A 15 -13.04 7.96 -1.29
CA HIS A 15 -13.56 9.29 -0.96
C HIS A 15 -14.28 9.24 0.38
N VAL A 16 -14.18 10.29 1.17
CA VAL A 16 -14.90 10.46 2.45
C VAL A 16 -15.75 11.74 2.43
N GLY A 17 -16.56 11.89 1.38
CA GLY A 17 -17.44 13.04 1.17
C GLY A 17 -16.97 13.97 0.04
N HIS A 18 -17.53 15.17 -0.02
CA HIS A 18 -17.28 16.10 -1.12
C HIS A 18 -15.81 16.57 -1.12
N ARG A 19 -15.07 16.20 -2.17
CA ARG A 19 -13.65 16.55 -2.42
C ARG A 19 -12.63 16.02 -1.41
N ASN A 20 -13.02 15.13 -0.50
CA ASN A 20 -12.09 14.52 0.45
C ASN A 20 -11.69 13.11 -0.02
N GLU A 21 -10.39 12.86 -0.07
CA GLU A 21 -9.82 11.57 -0.47
C GLU A 21 -9.07 10.90 0.67
N VAL A 22 -9.07 9.57 0.66
CA VAL A 22 -8.29 8.78 1.61
C VAL A 22 -6.98 8.37 0.96
N HIS A 23 -5.90 8.85 1.54
CA HIS A 23 -4.54 8.49 1.19
C HIS A 23 -3.90 7.71 2.34
N VAL A 24 -3.27 6.58 2.03
CA VAL A 24 -2.60 5.76 3.03
C VAL A 24 -1.21 5.38 2.53
N ALA A 25 -0.21 5.52 3.40
CA ALA A 25 1.13 5.00 3.13
C ALA A 25 1.15 3.47 3.31
N ARG A 26 1.69 2.76 2.32
CA ARG A 26 2.04 1.34 2.38
C ARG A 26 3.54 1.18 2.27
N TYR A 27 4.07 0.19 2.94
CA TYR A 27 5.46 -0.15 3.09
C TYR A 27 5.64 -1.55 2.51
N LEU A 28 6.37 -1.61 1.40
CA LEU A 28 6.49 -2.79 0.56
C LEU A 28 7.96 -3.23 0.52
N ALA A 29 8.15 -4.55 0.57
CA ALA A 29 9.45 -5.17 0.39
C ALA A 29 9.49 -5.88 -0.97
N PHE A 30 10.61 -5.73 -1.67
CA PHE A 30 10.87 -6.35 -2.95
C PHE A 30 12.29 -6.90 -2.97
N ASP A 31 12.59 -7.78 -3.91
CA ASP A 31 13.97 -8.18 -4.15
C ASP A 31 14.82 -6.97 -4.61
N GLU A 32 16.14 -7.06 -4.42
CA GLU A 32 17.06 -6.05 -4.91
C GLU A 32 17.08 -6.02 -6.45
N GLY A 33 17.20 -4.83 -7.04
CA GLY A 33 17.14 -4.61 -8.49
C GLY A 33 15.78 -4.16 -9.01
N VAL A 34 14.72 -4.29 -8.20
CA VAL A 34 13.38 -3.74 -8.53
C VAL A 34 13.43 -2.21 -8.64
N THR A 35 12.86 -1.69 -9.72
CA THR A 35 12.85 -0.27 -10.05
C THR A 35 11.63 0.45 -9.46
N LEU A 36 11.65 1.78 -9.47
CA LEU A 36 10.48 2.59 -9.08
C LEU A 36 9.23 2.26 -9.91
N LEU A 37 9.41 1.94 -11.21
CA LEU A 37 8.30 1.62 -12.11
C LEU A 37 7.65 0.28 -11.74
N ASP A 38 8.45 -0.72 -11.41
CA ASP A 38 7.95 -2.03 -10.94
C ASP A 38 7.17 -1.89 -9.63
N VAL A 39 7.67 -1.06 -8.70
CA VAL A 39 6.98 -0.76 -7.44
C VAL A 39 5.65 -0.05 -7.71
N TYR A 40 5.64 0.92 -8.62
CA TYR A 40 4.43 1.62 -9.04
C TYR A 40 3.39 0.64 -9.62
N ASP A 41 3.83 -0.24 -10.53
CA ASP A 41 2.97 -1.20 -11.20
C ASP A 41 2.43 -2.29 -10.28
N SER A 42 3.20 -2.70 -9.28
CA SER A 42 2.68 -3.57 -8.21
C SER A 42 1.67 -2.81 -7.33
N ALA A 43 2.03 -1.62 -6.87
CA ALA A 43 1.25 -0.88 -5.89
C ALA A 43 -0.10 -0.36 -6.43
N LYS A 44 -0.18 -0.02 -7.73
CA LYS A 44 -1.44 0.41 -8.37
C LYS A 44 -2.51 -0.70 -8.40
N ASN A 45 -2.09 -1.95 -8.32
CA ASN A 45 -2.96 -3.13 -8.39
C ASN A 45 -3.36 -3.65 -6.99
N MET A 46 -2.96 -2.96 -5.91
CA MET A 46 -3.34 -3.39 -4.57
C MET A 46 -4.85 -3.24 -4.33
N PRO A 47 -5.46 -4.15 -3.53
CA PRO A 47 -6.91 -4.12 -3.28
C PRO A 47 -7.40 -2.77 -2.75
N GLY A 48 -8.47 -2.27 -3.35
CA GLY A 48 -9.11 -1.00 -2.95
C GLY A 48 -8.40 0.27 -3.42
N VAL A 49 -7.27 0.18 -4.11
CA VAL A 49 -6.62 1.35 -4.72
C VAL A 49 -7.41 1.82 -5.94
N LYS A 50 -7.53 3.14 -6.12
CA LYS A 50 -8.22 3.71 -7.29
C LYS A 50 -7.45 3.43 -8.58
N SER A 51 -8.16 3.02 -9.62
CA SER A 51 -7.57 2.72 -10.93
C SER A 51 -6.89 3.93 -11.57
N ALA A 52 -7.47 5.13 -11.42
CA ALA A 52 -6.90 6.36 -11.96
C ALA A 52 -6.04 7.08 -10.90
N ARG A 53 -4.75 7.27 -11.21
CA ARG A 53 -3.79 7.96 -10.33
C ARG A 53 -3.77 7.35 -8.91
N GLY A 54 -3.80 6.02 -8.82
CA GLY A 54 -3.87 5.27 -7.55
C GLY A 54 -2.63 5.41 -6.69
N VAL A 55 -1.46 5.54 -7.31
CA VAL A 55 -0.20 5.83 -6.63
C VAL A 55 0.06 7.33 -6.66
N ASN A 56 0.15 7.95 -5.49
CA ASN A 56 0.46 9.37 -5.34
C ASN A 56 1.97 9.64 -5.32
N SER A 57 2.72 8.83 -4.57
CA SER A 57 4.19 8.89 -4.53
C SER A 57 4.77 7.55 -4.11
N ALA A 58 6.00 7.29 -4.50
CA ALA A 58 6.78 6.14 -4.06
C ALA A 58 8.23 6.56 -3.86
N LYS A 59 8.83 6.14 -2.74
CA LYS A 59 10.25 6.39 -2.43
C LYS A 59 10.88 5.16 -1.79
N LYS A 60 12.17 4.98 -2.02
CA LYS A 60 12.97 3.97 -1.32
C LYS A 60 13.14 4.39 0.15
N VAL A 61 13.13 3.43 1.05
CA VAL A 61 13.33 3.63 2.48
C VAL A 61 14.30 2.58 3.02
N ASP A 62 14.86 2.82 4.19
CA ASP A 62 15.66 1.81 4.87
C ASP A 62 14.78 0.77 5.58
N TYR A 63 15.42 -0.28 6.10
CA TYR A 63 14.73 -1.36 6.79
C TYR A 63 14.03 -0.89 8.08
N ARG A 64 14.58 0.11 8.77
CA ARG A 64 14.02 0.60 10.03
C ARG A 64 12.73 1.37 9.77
N GLU A 65 12.70 2.25 8.77
CA GLU A 65 11.50 2.98 8.34
C GLU A 65 10.46 2.00 7.79
N TYR A 66 10.87 0.93 7.09
CA TYR A 66 9.98 -0.15 6.67
C TYR A 66 9.28 -0.83 7.84
N CYS A 67 10.03 -1.33 8.83
CA CYS A 67 9.47 -2.02 9.99
C CYS A 67 8.49 -1.13 10.78
N ALA A 68 8.89 0.10 11.09
CA ALA A 68 8.01 1.06 11.77
C ALA A 68 6.76 1.37 10.95
N GLY A 69 6.90 1.44 9.62
CA GLY A 69 5.80 1.63 8.69
C GLY A 69 4.82 0.46 8.66
N LYS A 70 5.31 -0.78 8.70
CA LYS A 70 4.48 -1.99 8.78
C LYS A 70 3.66 -2.01 10.07
N GLU A 71 4.27 -1.70 11.21
CA GLU A 71 3.54 -1.59 12.49
C GLU A 71 2.46 -0.51 12.45
N ALA A 72 2.72 0.61 11.77
CA ALA A 72 1.74 1.68 11.59
C ALA A 72 0.59 1.27 10.66
N GLU A 73 0.85 0.50 9.61
CA GLU A 73 -0.18 -0.07 8.73
C GLU A 73 -1.12 -1.00 9.48
N GLU A 74 -0.59 -1.89 10.32
CA GLU A 74 -1.38 -2.85 11.10
C GLU A 74 -2.36 -2.15 12.04
N LYS A 75 -1.98 -0.98 12.54
CA LYS A 75 -2.80 -0.13 13.42
C LYS A 75 -3.68 0.87 12.64
N ASN A 76 -3.59 0.89 11.32
CA ASN A 76 -4.36 1.83 10.50
C ASN A 76 -5.82 1.36 10.37
N PHE A 77 -6.73 2.11 11.01
CA PHE A 77 -8.15 1.79 11.06
C PHE A 77 -8.81 1.63 9.67
N TYR A 78 -8.40 2.43 8.68
CA TYR A 78 -8.94 2.33 7.32
C TYR A 78 -8.53 1.02 6.66
N LEU A 79 -7.25 0.64 6.76
CA LEU A 79 -6.76 -0.63 6.21
C LEU A 79 -7.38 -1.84 6.91
N GLN A 80 -7.53 -1.80 8.23
CA GLN A 80 -8.21 -2.85 9.00
C GLN A 80 -9.64 -3.09 8.49
N LYS A 81 -10.42 -2.01 8.28
CA LYS A 81 -11.77 -2.10 7.72
C LYS A 81 -11.78 -2.58 6.27
N LEU A 82 -10.83 -2.14 5.46
CA LEU A 82 -10.73 -2.55 4.06
C LEU A 82 -10.44 -4.07 3.95
N MET A 83 -9.52 -4.57 4.77
CA MET A 83 -9.13 -5.99 4.77
C MET A 83 -10.24 -6.89 5.32
N SER A 84 -10.95 -6.48 6.38
CA SER A 84 -12.06 -7.26 6.93
C SER A 84 -13.25 -7.35 5.97
N PHE A 85 -13.48 -6.32 5.15
CA PHE A 85 -14.51 -6.36 4.11
C PHE A 85 -14.21 -7.40 3.03
N ASN A 86 -12.94 -7.50 2.59
CA ASN A 86 -12.54 -8.47 1.58
C ASN A 86 -12.58 -9.93 2.07
N GLN A 87 -12.31 -10.20 3.35
CA GLN A 87 -12.41 -11.56 3.89
C GLN A 87 -13.82 -12.15 3.79
N ASN A 88 -14.87 -11.31 3.82
CA ASN A 88 -16.25 -11.77 3.63
C ASN A 88 -16.62 -12.06 2.17
N LEU A 89 -15.85 -11.56 1.19
CA LEU A 89 -16.07 -11.88 -0.22
C LEU A 89 -15.51 -13.25 -0.58
N ASP A 90 -14.35 -13.62 -0.01
CA ASP A 90 -13.71 -14.93 -0.23
C ASP A 90 -14.43 -16.08 0.51
N ALA A 91 -15.25 -15.79 1.53
CA ALA A 91 -16.01 -16.79 2.28
C ALA A 91 -17.35 -17.18 1.63
N VAL A 92 -17.76 -16.51 0.55
CA VAL A 92 -19.06 -16.71 -0.12
C VAL A 92 -18.88 -17.03 -1.62
N ALA A 93 -17.65 -17.24 -2.08
CA ALA A 93 -17.28 -17.65 -3.43
C ALA A 93 -16.80 -19.11 -3.45
#